data_AF-A0A2V7JWY9-F1
#
_entry.id   AF-A0A2V7JWY9-F1
#
_cell.length_a   1.000
_cell.length_b   1.000
_cell.length_c   1.000
_cell.angle_alpha   90.00
_cell.angle_beta   90.00
_cell.angle_gamma   90.00
#
_symmetry.space_group_name_H-M   'P 1'
#
loop_
_entity.id
_entity.type
_entity.pdbx_description
1 polymer ?
#
loop_
_entity_poly.entity_id
_entity_poly.type
_entity_poly.pdbx_seq_one_letter_code
_entity_poly.pdbx_strand_id
1 'polypeptide(L)'
;MLRAMEADLELVIVFETWNGVLVAVARTLLESAGIPFVAQGETVQDYIGAGRFPGGYNLATGPVRFLVERRDAADAAAVLRDVTPA
;
A
#
# COMPACT_ATOMS: atom_id res chain seq x y z
N MET A 1 28.64 -1.09 13.62
CA MET A 1 28.39 -0.16 12.50
C MET A 1 27.80 -1.00 11.36
N LEU A 2 26.50 -1.29 11.32
CA LEU A 2 25.41 -0.36 10.99
C LEU A 2 24.10 -0.91 11.59
N ARG A 3 23.61 -0.31 12.68
CA ARG A 3 22.18 -0.42 13.08
C ARG A 3 21.46 0.57 12.17
N ALA A 4 21.01 0.12 11.01
CA ALA A 4 20.02 0.91 10.28
C ALA A 4 18.78 0.95 11.18
N MET A 5 18.47 2.15 11.66
CA MET A 5 17.25 2.48 12.39
C MET A 5 16.07 1.72 11.79
N GLU A 6 15.42 0.90 12.60
CA GLU A 6 13.98 0.65 12.45
C GLU A 6 13.32 2.02 12.67
N ALA A 7 13.28 2.84 11.62
CA ALA A 7 12.42 4.01 11.61
C ALA A 7 11.00 3.45 11.76
N ASP A 8 10.32 3.83 12.83
CA ASP A 8 8.88 3.62 12.96
C ASP A 8 8.22 4.37 11.79
N LEU A 9 8.06 3.69 10.66
CA LEU A 9 7.45 4.25 9.48
C LEU A 9 5.96 4.38 9.79
N GLU A 10 5.51 5.62 9.96
CA GLU A 10 4.09 5.89 10.17
C GLU A 10 3.34 5.63 8.86
N LEU A 11 2.68 4.47 8.77
CA LEU A 11 1.89 4.08 7.60
C LEU A 11 0.45 4.60 7.72
N VAL A 12 -0.07 5.20 6.65
CA VAL A 12 -1.44 5.68 6.56
C VAL A 12 -2.17 5.07 5.38
N ILE A 13 -3.46 4.79 5.56
CA ILE A 13 -4.34 4.28 4.51
C ILE A 13 -4.64 5.42 3.53
N VAL A 14 -4.38 5.19 2.24
CA VAL A 14 -4.68 6.13 1.15
C VAL A 14 -5.75 5.62 0.19
N PHE A 15 -6.02 4.31 0.19
CA PHE A 15 -7.08 3.71 -0.61
C PHE A 15 -7.58 2.40 0.01
N GLU A 16 -8.89 2.16 -0.07
CA GLU A 16 -9.54 0.94 0.42
C GLU A 16 -10.61 0.49 -0.57
N THR A 17 -10.65 -0.80 -0.92
CA THR A 17 -11.67 -1.33 -1.83
C THR A 17 -11.92 -2.83 -1.68
N TRP A 18 -13.13 -3.26 -2.03
CA TRP A 18 -13.48 -4.68 -2.21
C TRP A 18 -13.37 -5.14 -3.68
N ASN A 19 -13.17 -4.20 -4.61
CA ASN A 19 -13.16 -4.49 -6.03
C ASN A 19 -11.75 -4.86 -6.49
N GLY A 20 -11.54 -6.14 -6.83
CA GLY A 20 -10.23 -6.64 -7.31
C GLY A 20 -9.68 -5.93 -8.55
N VAL A 21 -10.54 -5.37 -9.41
CA VAL A 21 -10.10 -4.56 -10.56
C VAL A 21 -9.47 -3.25 -10.06
N LEU A 22 -10.09 -2.57 -9.10
CA LEU A 22 -9.56 -1.34 -8.52
C LEU A 22 -8.29 -1.59 -7.70
N VAL A 23 -8.16 -2.77 -7.06
CA VAL A 23 -6.92 -3.20 -6.41
C VAL A 23 -5.78 -3.26 -7.42
N ALA A 24 -5.98 -3.93 -8.55
CA ALA A 24 -4.96 -4.03 -9.60
C ALA A 24 -4.58 -2.66 -10.16
N VAL A 25 -5.56 -1.78 -10.41
CA VAL A 25 -5.32 -0.42 -10.91
C VAL A 25 -4.54 0.43 -9.91
N ALA A 26 -4.96 0.45 -8.63
CA ALA A 26 -4.29 1.22 -7.58
C ALA A 26 -2.82 0.79 -7.41
N ARG A 27 -2.57 -0.53 -7.45
CA ARG A 27 -1.23 -1.12 -7.42
C ARG A 27 -0.37 -0.58 -8.57
N THR A 28 -0.81 -0.77 -9.81
CA THR A 28 -0.04 -0.35 -10.99
C THR A 28 0.25 1.15 -10.99
N LEU A 29 -0.67 1.99 -10.52
CA LEU A 29 -0.47 3.43 -10.44
C LEU A 29 0.59 3.82 -9.39
N LEU A 30 0.52 3.25 -8.19
CA LEU A 30 1.52 3.50 -7.14
C LEU A 30 2.90 2.97 -7.55
N GLU A 31 2.96 1.79 -8.16
CA GLU A 31 4.19 1.21 -8.71
C GLU A 31 4.80 2.11 -9.81
N SER A 32 3.98 2.59 -10.74
CA SER A 32 4.42 3.45 -11.83
C SER A 32 4.89 4.82 -11.33
N ALA A 33 4.31 5.32 -10.24
CA ALA A 33 4.74 6.54 -9.57
C ALA A 33 5.98 6.35 -8.68
N GLY A 34 6.45 5.11 -8.49
CA GLY A 34 7.58 4.81 -7.62
C GLY A 34 7.28 5.03 -6.14
N ILE A 35 6.01 5.02 -5.74
CA ILE A 35 5.57 5.25 -4.36
C ILE A 35 5.58 3.91 -3.61
N PRO A 36 6.40 3.73 -2.56
CA PRO A 36 6.38 2.51 -1.76
C PRO A 36 5.05 2.36 -1.01
N PHE A 37 4.47 1.15 -1.04
CA PHE A 37 3.21 0.88 -0.37
C PHE A 37 3.13 -0.53 0.21
N VAL A 38 2.15 -0.72 1.10
CA VAL A 38 1.72 -2.01 1.66
C VAL A 38 0.28 -2.26 1.24
N ALA A 39 0.00 -3.45 0.69
CA ALA A 39 -1.37 -3.91 0.45
C ALA A 39 -1.80 -4.93 1.53
N GLN A 40 -2.69 -4.52 2.43
CA GLN A 40 -3.29 -5.40 3.45
C GLN A 40 -4.63 -5.97 2.95
N GLY A 41 -5.05 -7.15 3.43
CA GLY A 41 -6.31 -7.80 3.03
C GLY A 41 -6.26 -8.65 1.75
N GLU A 42 -5.14 -8.65 1.00
CA GLU A 42 -4.98 -9.50 -0.20
C GLU A 42 -4.45 -10.90 0.19
N THR A 43 -4.88 -11.95 -0.54
CA THR A 43 -4.38 -13.33 -0.36
C THR A 43 -2.89 -13.45 -0.68
N VAL A 44 -2.37 -12.53 -1.51
CA VAL A 44 -0.96 -12.35 -1.81
C VAL A 44 -0.53 -11.02 -1.19
N GLN A 45 0.38 -11.07 -0.21
CA GLN A 45 0.97 -9.85 0.32
C GLN A 45 2.14 -9.43 -0.57
N ASP A 46 1.88 -8.54 -1.53
CA ASP A 46 2.92 -7.92 -2.36
C ASP A 46 3.41 -6.62 -1.72
N TYR A 47 4.73 -6.51 -1.54
CA TYR A 47 5.42 -5.35 -0.99
C TYR A 47 6.47 -4.86 -1.97
N ILE A 48 6.43 -3.57 -2.32
CA ILE A 48 7.46 -2.90 -3.13
C ILE A 48 8.18 -1.87 -2.25
N GLY A 49 9.51 -1.99 -2.13
CA GLY A 49 10.38 -0.91 -1.63
C GLY A 49 10.74 -0.86 -0.14
N ALA A 50 10.12 -1.64 0.76
CA ALA A 50 10.35 -1.50 2.22
C ALA A 50 11.12 -2.66 2.90
N GLY A 51 11.59 -3.67 2.16
CA GLY A 51 12.15 -4.88 2.78
C GLY A 51 11.09 -5.71 3.51
N ARG A 52 11.46 -6.93 3.90
CA ARG A 52 10.53 -7.95 4.41
C ARG A 52 10.05 -7.58 5.82
N PHE A 53 8.92 -6.88 5.94
CA PHE A 53 8.29 -6.61 7.24
C PHE A 53 7.85 -7.96 7.86
N PRO A 54 8.20 -8.26 9.13
CA PRO A 54 7.87 -9.54 9.75
C PRO A 54 6.44 -9.47 10.28
N GLY A 55 5.46 -9.78 9.42
CA GLY A 55 4.06 -9.75 9.85
C GLY A 55 3.12 -10.45 8.89
N GLY A 56 2.89 -11.75 9.12
CA GLY A 56 1.59 -12.35 8.78
C GLY A 56 0.48 -11.47 9.39
N TYR A 57 -0.67 -11.29 8.77
CA TYR A 57 -1.73 -12.27 8.53
C TYR A 57 -2.55 -11.83 7.31
N ASN A 58 -3.31 -12.75 6.70
CA ASN A 58 -4.68 -12.44 6.29
C ASN A 58 -5.57 -13.68 6.45
N LEU A 59 -6.41 -13.65 7.50
CA LEU A 59 -7.70 -14.29 7.53
C LEU A 59 -8.62 -13.39 6.69
N ALA A 60 -8.90 -13.76 5.44
CA ALA A 60 -9.62 -12.92 4.48
C ALA A 60 -11.05 -12.58 4.96
N THR A 61 -11.22 -11.43 5.63
CA THR A 61 -12.51 -10.95 6.16
C THR A 61 -12.68 -9.42 6.05
N GLY A 62 -11.93 -8.73 5.17
CA GLY A 62 -11.93 -7.26 5.02
C GLY A 62 -11.55 -6.78 3.62
N PRO A 63 -11.79 -5.49 3.29
CA PRO A 63 -11.37 -4.91 2.01
C PRO A 63 -9.85 -4.83 1.92
N VAL A 64 -9.33 -4.73 0.70
CA VAL A 64 -7.91 -4.47 0.48
C VAL A 64 -7.62 -3.02 0.81
N ARG A 65 -6.57 -2.77 1.59
CA ARG A 65 -6.10 -1.44 2.01
C ARG A 65 -4.71 -1.19 1.48
N PHE A 66 -4.51 -0.05 0.82
CA PHE A 66 -3.21 0.45 0.43
C PHE A 66 -2.73 1.47 1.46
N LEU A 67 -1.59 1.19 2.07
CA LEU A 67 -0.93 2.06 3.02
C LEU A 67 0.39 2.54 2.47
N VAL A 68 0.70 3.82 2.68
CA VAL A 68 1.99 4.44 2.33
C VAL A 68 2.57 5.13 3.55
N GLU A 69 3.85 5.48 3.52
CA GLU A 69 4.42 6.34 4.55
C GLU A 69 3.68 7.68 4.58
N ARG A 70 3.44 8.23 5.78
CA ARG A 70 2.74 9.49 5.99
C ARG A 70 3.25 10.63 5.07
N ARG A 71 4.55 10.66 4.79
CA ARG A 71 5.18 11.67 3.91
C ARG A 71 4.74 11.56 2.45
N ASP A 72 4.42 10.36 1.98
CA ASP A 72 4.05 10.07 0.59
C ASP A 72 2.52 10.09 0.39
N ALA A 73 1.75 10.28 1.46
CA ALA A 73 0.29 10.20 1.44
C ALA A 73 -0.37 11.21 0.48
N ALA A 74 0.18 12.41 0.38
CA ALA A 74 -0.35 13.45 -0.50
C ALA A 74 -0.15 13.11 -1.99
N ASP A 75 1.06 12.66 -2.35
CA ASP A 75 1.39 12.20 -3.70
C ASP A 75 0.61 10.93 -4.07
N ALA A 76 0.52 9.96 -3.14
CA ALA A 76 -0.27 8.75 -3.34
C ALA A 76 -1.75 9.08 -3.59
N ALA A 77 -2.34 9.98 -2.78
CA ALA A 77 -3.70 10.42 -2.98
C ALA A 77 -3.90 11.12 -4.32
N ALA A 78 -2.91 11.90 -4.79
CA ALA A 78 -2.97 12.56 -6.10
C ALA A 78 -2.95 11.56 -7.26
N VAL A 79 -2.05 10.56 -7.20
CA VAL A 79 -1.93 9.47 -8.18
C VAL A 79 -3.21 8.62 -8.21
N LEU A 80 -3.85 8.42 -7.07
CA LEU A 80 -5.03 7.57 -6.93
C LEU A 80 -6.36 8.28 -7.21
N ARG A 81 -6.37 9.59 -7.53
CA ARG A 81 -7.62 10.34 -7.79
C ARG A 81 -8.48 9.73 -8.90
N ASP A 82 -7.84 9.19 -9.93
CA ASP A 82 -8.53 8.58 -11.07
C ASP A 82 -8.96 7.13 -10.81
N VAL A 83 -8.65 6.57 -9.64
CA VAL A 83 -9.14 5.26 -9.19
C VAL A 83 -10.54 5.42 -8.63
N THR A 84 -11.47 5.86 -9.48
CA THR A 84 -12.91 5.85 -9.17
C THR A 84 -13.61 5.07 -10.29
N PRO A 85 -14.41 4.04 -9.97
CA PRO A 85 -15.40 3.57 -10.94
C PRO A 85 -16.39 4.72 -11.17
N ALA A 86 -16.84 4.88 -12.43
CA ALA A 86 -18.01 5.70 -12.72
C ALA A 86 -19.26 5.18 -11.98
#